data_AF-A0A3M1LQ05-F1
#
_entry.id   AF-A0A3M1LQ05-F1
#
_cell.length_a   1.000
_cell.length_b   1.000
_cell.length_c   1.000
_cell.angle_alpha   90.00
_cell.angle_beta   90.00
_cell.angle_gamma   90.00
#
_symmetry.space_group_name_H-M   'P 1'
#
loop_
_entity.id
_entity.type
_entity.pdbx_description
1 polymer ?
#
loop_
_entity_poly.entity_id
_entity_poly.type
_entity_poly.pdbx_seq_one_letter_code
_entity_poly.pdbx_strand_id
1 'polypeptide(L)'
;MIAKVALKIAVIAITKNGKDIARKIKNRIECDIFMPAKFKDDNDIIYYEEPTPLMIGRLFKSYNALVCIFSLGAVIRMVSKHLKDKKSDPAVVVIDDKANFVISALSGHLGGANALTRLL
;
A
#
# COMPACT_ATOMS: atom_id res chain seq x y z
N MET A 1 -26.11 -9.99 -12.16
CA MET A 1 -25.09 -10.11 -11.10
C MET A 1 -23.82 -9.47 -11.60
N ILE A 2 -23.45 -8.29 -11.10
CA ILE A 2 -22.18 -7.65 -11.45
C ILE A 2 -21.10 -8.37 -10.65
N ALA A 3 -20.11 -8.95 -11.33
CA ALA A 3 -18.96 -9.55 -10.67
C ALA A 3 -18.33 -8.49 -9.75
N LYS A 4 -18.31 -8.79 -8.44
CA LYS A 4 -17.61 -7.97 -7.45
C LYS A 4 -16.13 -8.11 -7.78
N VAL A 5 -15.57 -7.16 -8.53
CA VAL A 5 -14.13 -7.18 -8.87
C VAL A 5 -13.37 -7.27 -7.55
N ALA A 6 -12.61 -8.34 -7.36
CA ALA A 6 -11.81 -8.52 -6.16
C ALA A 6 -10.83 -7.34 -6.05
N LEU A 7 -10.87 -6.65 -4.92
CA LEU A 7 -10.00 -5.51 -4.67
C LEU A 7 -8.55 -5.99 -4.55
N LYS A 8 -7.68 -5.56 -5.44
CA LYS A 8 -6.24 -5.79 -5.33
C LYS A 8 -5.62 -4.75 -4.39
N ILE A 9 -5.08 -5.22 -3.27
CA ILE A 9 -4.41 -4.40 -2.25
C ILE A 9 -2.92 -4.71 -2.24
N ALA A 10 -2.09 -3.68 -2.39
CA ALA A 10 -0.64 -3.78 -2.26
C ALA A 10 -0.22 -3.20 -0.91
N VAL A 11 0.49 -3.99 -0.11
CA VAL A 11 1.14 -3.54 1.13
C VAL A 11 2.62 -3.37 0.85
N ILE A 12 3.14 -2.15 1.02
CA ILE A 12 4.53 -1.82 0.71
C ILE A 12 5.29 -1.54 2.01
N ALA A 13 6.30 -2.35 2.31
CA ALA A 13 7.20 -2.15 3.44
C ALA A 13 8.64 -1.94 2.96
N ILE A 14 9.35 -0.99 3.56
CA ILE A 14 10.75 -0.66 3.18
C ILE A 14 11.75 -0.83 4.33
N THR A 15 11.31 -1.43 5.43
CA THR A 15 12.09 -1.71 6.64
C THR A 15 11.78 -3.13 7.13
N LYS A 16 12.62 -3.67 8.02
CA LYS A 16 12.34 -4.97 8.67
C LYS A 16 11.12 -4.90 9.59
N ASN A 17 10.96 -3.82 10.34
CA ASN A 17 9.82 -3.62 11.23
C ASN A 17 8.50 -3.50 10.44
N GLY A 18 8.51 -2.77 9.32
CA GLY A 18 7.38 -2.67 8.42
C GLY A 18 6.96 -4.02 7.81
N LYS A 19 7.91 -4.95 7.62
CA LYS A 19 7.61 -6.33 7.19
C LYS A 19 6.70 -7.05 8.19
N ASP A 20 6.99 -6.93 9.48
CA ASP A 20 6.19 -7.57 10.54
C ASP A 20 4.77 -6.99 10.59
N ILE A 21 4.64 -5.68 10.40
CA ILE A 21 3.34 -5.01 10.27
C ILE A 21 2.60 -5.53 9.02
N ALA A 22 3.28 -5.62 7.88
CA ALA A 22 2.69 -6.11 6.63
C ALA A 22 2.13 -7.53 6.76
N ARG A 23 2.83 -8.41 7.49
CA ARG A 23 2.35 -9.77 7.77
C ARG A 23 1.12 -9.81 8.65
N LYS A 24 1.06 -8.97 9.69
CA LYS A 24 -0.15 -8.84 10.52
C LYS A 24 -1.35 -8.41 9.67
N ILE A 25 -1.14 -7.53 8.70
CA ILE A 25 -2.16 -7.10 7.75
C ILE A 25 -2.59 -8.26 6.84
N LYS A 26 -1.65 -9.01 6.26
CA LYS A 26 -1.93 -10.16 5.39
C LYS A 26 -2.72 -11.28 6.09
N ASN A 27 -2.59 -11.40 7.41
CA ASN A 27 -3.41 -12.33 8.21
C ASN A 27 -4.87 -11.88 8.40
N ARG A 28 -5.18 -10.61 8.13
CA ARG A 28 -6.53 -10.02 8.29
C ARG A 28 -7.24 -9.81 6.97
N ILE A 29 -6.51 -9.47 5.92
CA ILE A 29 -7.04 -9.16 4.60
C ILE A 29 -6.19 -9.78 3.50
N GLU A 30 -6.83 -10.11 2.37
CA GLU A 30 -6.13 -10.56 1.18
C GLU A 30 -5.33 -9.40 0.56
N CYS A 31 -4.01 -9.56 0.47
CA CYS A 31 -3.12 -8.55 -0.09
C CYS A 31 -1.78 -9.14 -0.54
N ASP A 32 -1.14 -8.43 -1.46
CA ASP A 32 0.23 -8.68 -1.90
C ASP A 32 1.21 -7.81 -1.09
N ILE A 33 2.28 -8.41 -0.55
CA ILE A 33 3.32 -7.67 0.18
C ILE A 33 4.50 -7.40 -0.77
N PHE A 34 4.95 -6.15 -0.81
CA PHE A 34 6.08 -5.70 -1.61
C PHE A 34 7.21 -5.17 -0.73
N MET A 35 8.44 -5.58 -1.03
CA MET A 35 9.65 -5.11 -0.33
C MET A 35 10.87 -4.95 -1.25
N PRO A 36 11.80 -4.01 -0.96
CA PRO A 36 13.08 -3.96 -1.64
C PRO A 36 13.87 -5.27 -1.51
N ALA A 37 14.50 -5.73 -2.59
CA ALA A 37 15.20 -7.01 -2.67
C ALA A 37 16.38 -7.15 -1.67
N LYS A 38 16.93 -6.05 -1.16
CA LYS A 38 17.91 -6.08 -0.06
C LYS A 38 17.39 -6.70 1.24
N PHE A 39 16.07 -6.89 1.37
CA PHE A 39 15.44 -7.57 2.50
C PHE A 39 14.96 -8.99 2.14
N LYS A 40 15.42 -9.57 1.03
CA LYS A 40 14.98 -10.89 0.57
C LYS A 40 15.36 -12.00 1.54
N ASP A 41 14.33 -12.63 2.10
CA ASP A 41 14.45 -13.66 3.15
C ASP A 41 13.20 -14.55 3.25
N ASP A 42 12.17 -14.34 2.43
CA ASP A 42 10.92 -15.13 2.42
C ASP A 42 10.42 -15.38 0.99
N ASN A 43 9.52 -16.34 0.81
CA ASN A 43 8.85 -16.63 -0.45
C ASN A 43 7.44 -15.99 -0.51
N ASP A 44 6.89 -15.55 0.63
CA ASP A 44 5.54 -14.97 0.72
C ASP A 44 5.45 -13.48 0.36
N ILE A 45 6.59 -12.89 -0.02
CA ILE A 45 6.77 -11.47 -0.34
C ILE A 45 7.28 -11.30 -1.77
N ILE A 46 6.72 -10.32 -2.46
CA ILE A 46 7.15 -9.91 -3.79
C ILE A 46 8.29 -8.90 -3.64
N TYR A 47 9.50 -9.34 -3.93
CA TYR A 47 10.68 -8.47 -3.85
C TYR A 47 10.91 -7.71 -5.15
N TYR A 48 11.43 -6.48 -5.03
CA TYR A 48 11.74 -5.64 -6.18
C TYR A 48 13.12 -5.00 -6.09
N GLU A 49 13.78 -4.88 -7.24
CA GLU A 49 15.13 -4.31 -7.37
C GLU A 49 15.12 -2.80 -7.65
N GLU A 50 14.06 -2.31 -8.28
CA GLU A 50 13.95 -0.91 -8.70
C GLU A 50 13.77 0.05 -7.50
N PRO A 51 14.08 1.35 -7.65
CA PRO A 51 13.77 2.33 -6.63
C PRO A 51 12.28 2.34 -6.24
N THR A 52 11.98 2.41 -4.93
CA THR A 52 10.60 2.45 -4.40
C THR A 52 9.66 3.44 -5.11
N PRO A 53 10.08 4.66 -5.52
CA PRO A 53 9.20 5.55 -6.27
C PRO A 53 8.69 4.96 -7.59
N LEU A 54 9.52 4.19 -8.31
CA LEU A 54 9.10 3.53 -9.56
C LEU A 54 8.12 2.41 -9.28
N MET A 55 8.38 1.59 -8.25
CA MET A 55 7.46 0.55 -7.80
C MET A 55 6.10 1.15 -7.43
N ILE A 56 6.07 2.19 -6.61
CA ILE A 56 4.83 2.91 -6.24
C ILE A 56 4.09 3.37 -7.49
N GLY A 57 4.77 3.94 -8.48
CA GLY A 57 4.15 4.37 -9.72
C GLY A 57 3.54 3.24 -10.55
N ARG A 58 4.11 2.03 -10.51
CA ARG A 58 3.51 0.85 -11.15
C ARG A 58 2.29 0.36 -10.38
N LEU A 59 2.40 0.21 -9.07
CA LEU A 59 1.31 -0.26 -8.21
C LEU A 59 0.13 0.71 -8.21
N PHE A 60 0.38 2.01 -8.22
CA PHE A 60 -0.65 3.04 -8.31
C PHE A 60 -1.55 2.90 -9.54
N LYS A 61 -1.02 2.32 -10.63
CA LYS A 61 -1.77 2.10 -11.88
C LYS A 61 -2.48 0.75 -11.95
N SER A 62 -2.08 -0.23 -11.13
CA SER A 62 -2.51 -1.63 -11.26
C SER A 62 -3.22 -2.21 -10.04
N TYR A 63 -3.22 -1.50 -8.91
CA TYR A 63 -3.89 -1.88 -7.68
C TYR A 63 -5.04 -0.93 -7.35
N ASN A 64 -6.01 -1.42 -6.58
CA ASN A 64 -7.13 -0.61 -6.10
C ASN A 64 -6.77 0.14 -4.81
N ALA A 65 -5.84 -0.39 -4.02
CA ALA A 65 -5.35 0.25 -2.80
C ALA A 65 -3.86 -0.01 -2.57
N LEU A 66 -3.18 1.01 -2.06
CA LEU A 66 -1.80 0.95 -1.59
C LEU A 66 -1.78 1.24 -0.09
N VAL A 67 -1.20 0.33 0.68
CA VAL A 67 -0.91 0.49 2.12
C VAL A 67 0.59 0.63 2.29
N CYS A 68 1.05 1.85 2.56
CA CYS A 68 2.47 2.18 2.64
C CYS A 68 2.93 2.21 4.11
N ILE A 69 3.85 1.33 4.49
CA ILE A 69 4.37 1.22 5.85
C ILE A 69 5.73 1.92 5.93
N PHE A 70 5.70 3.26 5.95
CA PHE A 70 6.83 4.17 6.11
C PHE A 70 6.35 5.63 6.18
N SER A 71 7.26 6.61 6.22
CA SER A 71 6.92 8.01 6.49
C SER A 71 5.90 8.61 5.51
N LEU A 72 4.87 9.26 6.06
CA LEU A 72 3.81 9.94 5.30
C LEU A 72 4.38 10.92 4.26
N GLY A 73 5.35 11.73 4.66
CA GLY A 73 5.98 12.71 3.76
C GLY A 73 6.64 12.07 2.53
N ALA A 74 7.23 10.88 2.68
CA ALA A 74 7.81 10.15 1.54
C ALA A 74 6.71 9.60 0.63
N VAL A 75 5.64 9.02 1.20
CA VAL A 75 4.49 8.51 0.43
C VAL A 75 3.89 9.62 -0.43
N ILE A 76 3.59 10.77 0.15
CA ILE A 76 2.97 11.90 -0.56
C ILE A 76 3.84 12.35 -1.75
N ARG A 77 5.16 12.47 -1.57
CA ARG A 77 6.08 12.88 -2.65
C ARG A 77 6.17 11.87 -3.80
N MET A 78 5.98 10.58 -3.52
CA MET A 78 5.98 9.53 -4.53
C MET A 78 4.63 9.47 -5.25
N VAL A 79 3.54 9.47 -4.50
CA VAL A 79 2.17 9.38 -5.02
C VAL A 79 1.76 10.62 -5.81
N SER A 80 2.18 11.82 -5.40
CA SER A 80 1.77 13.09 -6.03
C SER A 80 2.07 13.15 -7.53
N LYS A 81 3.07 12.40 -8.00
CA LYS A 81 3.48 12.34 -9.41
C LYS A 81 2.53 11.51 -10.29
N HIS A 82 1.59 10.80 -9.69
CA HIS A 82 0.73 9.83 -10.35
C HIS A 82 -0.76 10.14 -10.21
N LEU A 83 -1.11 11.16 -9.42
CA LEU A 83 -2.49 11.61 -9.22
C LEU A 83 -3.14 11.99 -10.55
N LYS A 84 -4.37 11.55 -10.75
CA LYS A 84 -5.19 11.90 -11.92
C LYS A 84 -6.47 12.56 -11.47
N ASP A 85 -7.33 11.82 -10.79
CA ASP A 85 -8.60 12.31 -10.29
C ASP A 85 -9.21 11.41 -9.22
N LYS A 86 -10.05 11.99 -8.36
CA LYS A 86 -10.66 11.32 -7.20
C LYS A 86 -11.53 10.09 -7.51
N LYS A 87 -11.92 9.87 -8.77
CA LYS A 87 -12.76 8.73 -9.17
C LYS A 87 -11.90 7.54 -9.64
N SER A 88 -10.68 7.79 -10.10
CA SER A 88 -9.80 6.77 -10.65
C SER A 88 -8.58 6.47 -9.78
N ASP A 89 -8.12 7.43 -8.98
CA ASP A 89 -6.96 7.24 -8.10
C ASP A 89 -7.24 6.17 -7.04
N PRO A 90 -6.33 5.20 -6.82
CA PRO A 90 -6.51 4.17 -5.81
C PRO A 90 -6.57 4.75 -4.40
N ALA A 91 -7.13 3.96 -3.47
CA ALA A 91 -6.96 4.26 -2.05
C ALA A 91 -5.48 4.27 -1.69
N VAL A 92 -5.05 5.28 -0.93
CA VAL A 92 -3.72 5.28 -0.31
C VAL A 92 -3.88 5.41 1.18
N VAL A 93 -3.38 4.41 1.90
CA VAL A 93 -3.29 4.40 3.36
C VAL A 93 -1.82 4.40 3.75
N VAL A 94 -1.47 5.18 4.77
CA VAL A 94 -0.12 5.21 5.33
C VAL A 94 -0.14 4.70 6.75
N ILE A 95 0.80 3.83 7.08
CA ILE A 95 1.07 3.36 8.44
C ILE A 95 2.50 3.78 8.78
N ASP A 96 2.70 4.47 9.91
CA ASP A 96 4.06 4.79 10.32
C ASP A 96 4.82 3.52 10.73
N ASP A 97 6.16 3.55 10.72
CA ASP A 97 6.96 2.35 10.96
C ASP A 97 6.70 1.74 12.35
N LYS A 98 6.21 2.51 13.33
CA LYS A 98 5.84 1.99 14.67
C LYS A 98 4.37 1.57 14.79
N ALA A 99 3.59 1.64 13.72
CA ALA A 99 2.16 1.34 13.68
C ALA A 99 1.32 2.10 14.73
N ASN A 100 1.68 3.34 15.04
CA ASN A 100 0.88 4.20 15.93
C ASN A 100 -0.31 4.84 15.20
N PHE A 101 -0.18 5.06 13.89
CA PHE A 101 -1.14 5.76 13.07
C PHE A 101 -1.45 4.98 11.81
N VAL A 102 -2.74 4.92 11.45
CA VAL A 102 -3.23 4.45 10.16
C VAL A 102 -3.96 5.62 9.52
N ILE A 103 -3.42 6.14 8.43
CA ILE A 103 -3.80 7.44 7.87
C ILE A 103 -4.38 7.23 6.47
N SER A 104 -5.65 7.55 6.30
CA SER A 104 -6.28 7.67 4.98
C SER A 104 -5.75 8.91 4.26
N ALA A 105 -4.86 8.72 3.30
CA ALA A 105 -4.08 9.78 2.66
C ALA A 105 -4.63 10.21 1.28
N LEU A 106 -5.28 9.29 0.55
CA LEU A 106 -5.88 9.56 -0.76
C LEU A 106 -7.12 8.70 -0.99
N SER A 107 -8.10 9.24 -1.73
CA SER A 107 -9.32 8.53 -2.13
C SER A 107 -10.12 7.94 -0.95
N GLY A 108 -10.30 8.76 0.10
CA GLY A 108 -10.94 8.39 1.36
C GLY A 108 -12.34 7.78 1.24
N HIS A 109 -13.24 8.40 0.47
CA HIS A 109 -14.62 7.95 0.36
C HIS A 109 -14.83 6.96 -0.80
N LEU A 110 -14.74 7.44 -2.05
CA LEU A 110 -15.03 6.62 -3.24
C LEU A 110 -14.01 5.50 -3.45
N GLY A 111 -12.71 5.77 -3.27
CA GLY A 111 -11.68 4.73 -3.37
C GLY A 111 -11.59 3.83 -2.13
N GLY A 112 -12.30 4.17 -1.05
CA GLY A 112 -12.42 3.33 0.13
C GLY A 112 -11.29 3.42 1.16
N ALA A 113 -10.37 4.39 1.06
CA ALA A 113 -9.26 4.47 2.02
C ALA A 113 -9.72 4.66 3.48
N ASN A 114 -10.83 5.38 3.72
CA ASN A 114 -11.38 5.53 5.08
C ASN A 114 -11.92 4.20 5.63
N ALA A 115 -12.51 3.37 4.77
CA ALA A 115 -13.00 2.06 5.18
C ALA A 115 -11.83 1.10 5.42
N LEU A 116 -10.83 1.12 4.54
CA LEU A 116 -9.62 0.31 4.67
C LEU A 116 -8.87 0.65 5.97
N THR A 117 -8.70 1.92 6.32
CA THR A 117 -8.09 2.36 7.59
C THR A 117 -8.78 1.77 8.83
N ARG A 118 -10.08 1.49 8.80
CA ARG A 118 -10.80 0.88 9.93
C ARG A 118 -10.63 -0.64 10.03
N LEU A 119 -10.18 -1.28 8.96
CA LEU A 119 -9.93 -2.72 8.90
C LEU A 119 -8.49 -3.09 9.27
N LEU A 120 -7.56 -2.15 9.08
CA LEU A 120 -6.13 -2.28 9.36
C LEU A 120 -5.86 -2.03 10.85
#